data_AF-A0AAX3UEK7-F1
#
_entry.id   AF-A0AAX3UEK7-F1
#
_cell.length_a   1.000
_cell.length_b   1.000
_cell.length_c   1.000
_cell.angle_alpha   90.00
_cell.angle_beta   90.00
_cell.angle_gamma   90.00
#
_symmetry.space_group_name_H-M   'P 1'
#
loop_
_entity.id
_entity.type
_entity.pdbx_description
1 polymer ?
#
loop_
_entity_poly.entity_id
_entity_poly.type
_entity_poly.pdbx_seq_one_letter_code
_entity_poly.pdbx_strand_id
1 'polypeptide(L)'
;MSKRDLRQASNLLAGSAAEELVNRKVRQVQSGKVLLHNLILPYPYEKQDSLDSNQIDHLVIASSGIFCIETKARSTSAGKYNALTDYDELADQVAKHKESIKYVLNKSNNPIIIALLKRVNIDQLIRNIVVFVSRTEKDFILEKTERYQKVGIEVAQLADLQSLFVQAKANFGLYDEEISAIENELTDYNVLSNEKVYSTNVLLFDDSHLSQQAINEQLYHANQVIKHINHINKLLDKYLTEARKWQKQYKHYRYWRKFYQQVRHFTNTDRYYEKHCIKKDIFDEI
;
A
#
# COMPACT_ATOMS: atom_id res chain seq x y z
N MET A 1 19.34 -6.20 20.38
CA MET A 1 18.21 -6.05 19.44
C MET A 1 17.06 -6.93 19.88
N SER A 2 15.82 -6.44 19.83
CA SER A 2 14.65 -7.26 20.15
C SER A 2 14.31 -8.21 18.99
N LYS A 3 13.56 -9.30 19.26
CA LYS A 3 13.04 -10.19 18.21
C LYS A 3 12.18 -9.46 17.18
N ARG A 4 11.53 -8.36 17.58
CA ARG A 4 10.73 -7.51 16.69
C ARG A 4 11.63 -6.75 15.71
N ASP A 5 12.71 -6.15 16.19
CA ASP A 5 13.65 -5.39 15.36
C ASP A 5 14.33 -6.29 14.33
N LEU A 6 14.72 -7.51 14.74
CA LEU A 6 15.29 -8.51 13.85
C LEU A 6 14.31 -8.95 12.76
N ARG A 7 13.03 -9.15 13.11
CA ARG A 7 11.99 -9.51 12.14
C ARG A 7 11.71 -8.37 11.16
N GLN A 8 11.72 -7.13 11.64
CA GLN A 8 11.55 -5.94 10.80
C GLN A 8 12.72 -5.78 9.83
N ALA A 9 13.96 -5.86 10.31
CA ALA A 9 15.15 -5.82 9.47
C ALA A 9 15.14 -6.95 8.42
N SER A 10 14.79 -8.17 8.82
CA SER A 10 14.66 -9.30 7.89
C SER A 10 13.60 -9.06 6.82
N ASN A 11 12.46 -8.46 7.17
CA ASN A 11 11.42 -8.12 6.21
C ASN A 11 11.87 -7.06 5.20
N LEU A 12 12.56 -6.01 5.66
CA LEU A 12 13.09 -4.96 4.80
C LEU A 12 14.14 -5.52 3.83
N LEU A 13 15.11 -6.27 4.35
CA LEU A 13 16.14 -6.90 3.52
C LEU A 13 15.56 -7.87 2.49
N ALA A 14 14.55 -8.66 2.89
CA ALA A 14 13.86 -9.55 1.96
C ALA A 14 13.08 -8.77 0.88
N GLY A 15 12.46 -7.64 1.24
CA GLY A 15 11.80 -6.74 0.30
C GLY A 15 12.78 -6.20 -0.74
N SER A 16 13.85 -5.55 -0.29
CA SER A 16 14.88 -4.99 -1.19
C SER A 16 15.56 -6.05 -2.06
N ALA A 17 15.80 -7.25 -1.52
CA ALA A 17 16.35 -8.35 -2.31
C ALA A 17 15.37 -8.83 -3.39
N ALA A 18 14.08 -8.88 -3.09
CA ALA A 18 13.06 -9.24 -4.08
C ALA A 18 12.92 -8.17 -5.16
N GLU A 19 12.94 -6.88 -4.79
CA GLU A 19 12.95 -5.77 -5.75
C GLU A 19 14.14 -5.87 -6.70
N GLU A 20 15.35 -6.12 -6.17
CA GLU A 20 16.55 -6.27 -7.01
C GLU A 20 16.47 -7.51 -7.93
N LEU A 21 15.83 -8.61 -7.48
CA LEU A 21 15.58 -9.77 -8.35
C LEU A 21 14.59 -9.43 -9.48
N VAL A 22 13.53 -8.69 -9.18
CA VAL A 22 12.59 -8.18 -10.19
C VAL A 22 13.32 -7.27 -11.17
N ASN A 23 14.08 -6.29 -10.69
CA ASN A 23 14.90 -5.40 -11.51
C ASN A 23 15.79 -6.18 -12.50
N ARG A 24 16.59 -7.13 -12.01
CA ARG A 24 17.45 -7.97 -12.86
C ARG A 24 16.65 -8.73 -13.90
N LYS A 25 15.53 -9.32 -13.49
CA LYS A 25 14.67 -10.09 -14.40
C LYS A 25 14.06 -9.20 -15.47
N VAL A 26 13.56 -8.01 -15.10
CA VAL A 26 13.04 -7.01 -16.05
C VAL A 26 14.12 -6.60 -17.05
N ARG A 27 15.34 -6.30 -16.61
CA ARG A 27 16.44 -5.95 -17.52
C ARG A 27 16.75 -7.05 -18.54
N GLN A 28 16.64 -8.32 -18.14
CA GLN A 28 16.86 -9.47 -19.02
C GLN A 28 15.75 -9.70 -20.06
N VAL A 29 14.52 -9.25 -19.79
CA VAL A 29 13.38 -9.51 -20.69
C VAL A 29 13.14 -8.34 -21.63
N GLN A 30 13.08 -8.58 -22.94
CA GLN A 30 12.71 -7.58 -23.97
C GLN A 30 13.64 -6.35 -24.10
N SER A 31 14.11 -6.06 -25.32
CA SER A 31 14.83 -4.83 -25.65
C SER A 31 13.88 -3.66 -25.93
N GLY A 32 14.36 -2.41 -25.86
CA GLY A 32 13.57 -1.23 -26.25
C GLY A 32 12.50 -0.82 -25.24
N LYS A 33 12.78 -0.98 -23.94
CA LYS A 33 11.91 -0.57 -22.85
C LYS A 33 12.65 0.36 -21.90
N VAL A 34 11.90 1.25 -21.25
CA VAL A 34 12.38 2.07 -20.13
C VAL A 34 12.03 1.37 -18.83
N LEU A 35 12.96 1.41 -17.87
CA LEU A 35 12.77 0.90 -16.52
C LEU A 35 13.16 1.98 -15.51
N LEU A 36 12.18 2.44 -14.74
CA LEU A 36 12.36 3.39 -13.63
C LEU A 36 12.16 2.66 -12.31
N HIS A 37 12.97 3.00 -11.31
CA HIS A 37 12.94 2.38 -9.98
C HIS A 37 12.54 3.40 -8.93
N ASN A 38 11.76 2.96 -7.94
CA ASN A 38 11.35 3.77 -6.78
C ASN A 38 10.84 5.16 -7.19
N LEU A 39 9.98 5.16 -8.22
CA LEU A 39 9.45 6.39 -8.79
C LEU A 39 8.42 6.98 -7.84
N ILE A 40 8.62 8.23 -7.41
CA ILE A 40 7.71 8.92 -6.49
C ILE A 40 6.89 9.97 -7.26
N LEU A 41 5.61 9.67 -7.47
CA LEU A 41 4.67 10.52 -8.18
C LEU A 41 3.64 11.16 -7.22
N PRO A 42 3.08 12.33 -7.57
CA PRO A 42 1.97 12.91 -6.84
C PRO A 42 0.69 12.06 -6.98
N TYR A 43 -0.10 12.01 -5.91
CA TYR A 43 -1.39 11.31 -5.84
C TYR A 43 -2.52 12.29 -5.46
N PRO A 44 -3.58 12.44 -6.28
CA PRO A 44 -4.53 13.55 -6.17
C PRO A 44 -5.75 13.34 -5.26
N TYR A 45 -5.93 12.18 -4.63
CA TYR A 45 -7.24 11.81 -4.05
C TYR A 45 -7.34 11.81 -2.51
N GLU A 46 -6.30 12.23 -1.78
CA GLU A 46 -6.34 12.20 -0.30
C GLU A 46 -6.55 13.56 0.38
N LYS A 47 -6.23 14.70 -0.25
CA LYS A 47 -6.42 16.04 0.36
C LYS A 47 -6.82 17.10 -0.68
N GLN A 48 -7.77 17.98 -0.32
CA GLN A 48 -8.23 19.08 -1.19
C GLN A 48 -7.13 20.11 -1.50
N ASP A 49 -6.19 20.30 -0.57
CA ASP A 49 -5.19 21.38 -0.64
C ASP A 49 -3.74 20.87 -0.73
N SER A 50 -3.50 19.57 -0.88
CA SER A 50 -2.15 19.00 -1.03
C SER A 50 -2.18 17.65 -1.74
N LEU A 51 -1.13 17.37 -2.52
CA LEU A 51 -0.93 16.06 -3.12
C LEU A 51 -0.18 15.18 -2.14
N ASP A 52 -0.65 13.95 -1.95
CA ASP A 52 0.19 12.94 -1.31
C ASP A 52 1.22 12.40 -2.32
N SER A 53 2.20 11.64 -1.85
CA SER A 53 3.19 11.00 -2.70
C SER A 53 2.96 9.49 -2.73
N ASN A 54 3.01 8.91 -3.91
CA ASN A 54 2.96 7.47 -4.09
C ASN A 54 4.28 6.98 -4.71
N GLN A 55 4.93 6.02 -4.06
CA GLN A 55 6.09 5.33 -4.60
C GLN A 55 5.66 4.12 -5.42
N ILE A 56 6.30 3.92 -6.56
CA ILE A 56 6.14 2.73 -7.42
C ILE A 56 7.51 2.03 -7.45
N ASP A 57 7.59 0.78 -6.98
CA ASP A 57 8.87 0.05 -6.90
C ASP A 57 9.55 -0.04 -8.27
N HIS A 58 8.80 -0.48 -9.29
CA HIS A 58 9.27 -0.51 -10.67
C HIS A 58 8.19 -0.03 -11.62
N LEU A 59 8.58 0.89 -12.51
CA LEU A 59 7.79 1.27 -13.66
C LEU A 59 8.49 0.80 -14.92
N VAL A 60 7.82 0.01 -15.74
CA VAL A 60 8.31 -0.40 -17.06
C VAL A 60 7.46 0.27 -18.14
N ILE A 61 8.09 0.95 -19.08
CA ILE A 61 7.41 1.52 -20.25
C ILE A 61 7.92 0.74 -21.46
N ALA A 62 7.02 0.01 -22.12
CA ALA A 62 7.32 -0.78 -23.30
C ALA A 62 6.28 -0.50 -24.39
N SER A 63 6.54 -0.99 -25.61
CA SER A 63 5.62 -0.83 -26.74
C SER A 63 4.20 -1.32 -26.46
N SER A 64 4.03 -2.28 -25.54
CA SER A 64 2.73 -2.86 -25.16
C SER A 64 2.00 -2.10 -24.04
N GLY A 65 2.64 -1.11 -23.41
CA GLY A 65 2.03 -0.31 -22.34
C GLY A 65 2.98 0.10 -21.21
N ILE A 66 2.37 0.68 -20.17
CA ILE A 66 3.03 1.11 -18.92
C ILE A 66 2.70 0.08 -17.83
N PHE A 67 3.71 -0.45 -17.16
CA PHE A 67 3.56 -1.50 -16.16
C PHE A 67 4.08 -1.03 -14.81
N CYS A 68 3.16 -0.89 -13.86
CA CYS A 68 3.46 -0.60 -12.46
C CYS A 68 3.63 -1.92 -11.73
N ILE A 69 4.84 -2.22 -11.26
CA ILE A 69 5.13 -3.46 -10.56
C ILE A 69 5.37 -3.16 -9.09
N GLU A 70 4.53 -3.75 -8.24
CA GLU A 70 4.70 -3.80 -6.79
C GLU A 70 5.29 -5.15 -6.40
N THR A 71 6.38 -5.15 -5.62
CA THR A 71 7.11 -6.38 -5.29
C THR A 71 6.88 -6.80 -3.86
N LYS A 72 6.43 -8.05 -3.63
CA LYS A 72 6.26 -8.58 -2.27
C LYS A 72 7.08 -9.85 -2.05
N ALA A 73 8.01 -9.76 -1.11
CA ALA A 73 8.78 -10.91 -0.61
C ALA A 73 7.99 -11.64 0.48
N ARG A 74 7.65 -12.91 0.25
CA ARG A 74 6.84 -13.73 1.16
C ARG A 74 7.45 -15.10 1.42
N SER A 75 7.21 -15.62 2.62
CA SER A 75 7.52 -17.02 2.92
C SER A 75 6.36 -17.89 2.45
N THR A 76 6.69 -19.00 1.80
CA THR A 76 5.73 -20.01 1.37
C THR A 76 5.54 -21.05 2.46
N SER A 77 4.42 -21.77 2.40
CA SER A 77 4.15 -22.94 3.24
C SER A 77 3.86 -24.12 2.32
N ALA A 78 4.69 -25.16 2.39
CA ALA A 78 4.60 -26.35 1.53
C ALA A 78 4.54 -25.99 0.02
N GLY A 79 5.44 -25.12 -0.46
CA GLY A 79 5.47 -24.74 -1.88
C GLY A 79 4.38 -23.76 -2.32
N LYS A 80 3.58 -23.21 -1.40
CA LYS A 80 2.38 -22.44 -1.73
C LYS A 80 2.32 -21.11 -0.99
N TYR A 81 1.70 -20.11 -1.63
CA TYR A 81 1.38 -18.84 -1.02
C TYR A 81 -0.05 -18.39 -1.37
N ASN A 82 -0.84 -18.03 -0.35
CA ASN A 82 -2.18 -17.50 -0.51
C ASN A 82 -2.12 -15.97 -0.68
N ALA A 83 -2.33 -15.50 -1.91
CA ALA A 83 -2.24 -14.06 -2.22
C ALA A 83 -3.28 -13.21 -1.49
N LEU A 84 -4.42 -13.78 -1.07
CA LEU A 84 -5.44 -13.02 -0.32
C LEU A 84 -4.95 -12.50 1.03
N THR A 85 -3.86 -13.04 1.57
CA THR A 85 -3.31 -12.57 2.84
C THR A 85 -2.86 -11.10 2.79
N ASP A 86 -2.47 -10.61 1.62
CA ASP A 86 -2.02 -9.23 1.42
C ASP A 86 -3.02 -8.36 0.62
N TYR A 87 -4.19 -8.90 0.26
CA TYR A 87 -5.06 -8.28 -0.74
C TYR A 87 -5.51 -6.86 -0.41
N ASP A 88 -6.02 -6.63 0.80
CA ASP A 88 -6.65 -5.34 1.12
C ASP A 88 -5.61 -4.20 1.13
N GLU A 89 -4.38 -4.46 1.62
CA GLU A 89 -3.28 -3.48 1.62
C GLU A 89 -2.74 -3.24 0.20
N LEU A 90 -2.51 -4.33 -0.55
CA LEU A 90 -1.96 -4.24 -1.90
C LEU A 90 -2.91 -3.61 -2.91
N ALA A 91 -4.20 -3.93 -2.83
CA ALA A 91 -5.19 -3.43 -3.79
C ALA A 91 -5.31 -1.90 -3.69
N ASP A 92 -5.29 -1.35 -2.48
CA ASP A 92 -5.28 0.10 -2.26
C ASP A 92 -3.97 0.73 -2.78
N GLN A 93 -2.81 0.21 -2.35
CA GLN A 93 -1.50 0.73 -2.76
C GLN A 93 -1.36 0.75 -4.28
N VAL A 94 -1.66 -0.37 -4.94
CA VAL A 94 -1.49 -0.53 -6.39
C VAL A 94 -2.52 0.29 -7.17
N ALA A 95 -3.73 0.52 -6.65
CA ALA A 95 -4.69 1.43 -7.28
C ALA A 95 -4.13 2.86 -7.37
N LYS A 96 -3.40 3.32 -6.33
CA LYS A 96 -2.76 4.65 -6.31
C LYS A 96 -1.68 4.81 -7.38
N HIS A 97 -0.98 3.74 -7.75
CA HIS A 97 0.07 3.78 -8.78
C HIS A 97 -0.49 4.27 -10.11
N LYS A 98 -1.58 3.64 -10.54
CA LYS A 98 -2.25 3.95 -11.80
C LYS A 98 -2.79 5.37 -11.81
N GLU A 99 -3.43 5.80 -10.74
CA GLU A 99 -3.97 7.16 -10.63
C GLU A 99 -2.88 8.23 -10.60
N SER A 100 -1.71 7.95 -9.99
CA SER A 100 -0.57 8.87 -9.98
C SER A 100 0.00 9.10 -11.38
N ILE A 101 0.12 8.04 -12.19
CA ILE A 101 0.56 8.15 -13.59
C ILE A 101 -0.49 8.88 -14.43
N LYS A 102 -1.78 8.54 -14.26
CA LYS A 102 -2.88 9.23 -14.95
C LYS A 102 -2.85 10.73 -14.67
N TYR A 103 -2.61 11.11 -13.42
CA TYR A 103 -2.51 12.51 -13.02
C TYR A 103 -1.42 13.26 -13.79
N VAL A 104 -0.20 12.72 -13.82
CA VAL A 104 0.93 13.35 -14.52
C VAL A 104 0.66 13.42 -16.03
N LEU A 105 0.27 12.32 -16.66
CA LEU A 105 0.06 12.28 -18.11
C LEU A 105 -1.11 13.15 -18.57
N ASN A 106 -2.21 13.20 -17.83
CA ASN A 106 -3.37 14.04 -18.19
C ASN A 106 -3.09 15.54 -18.04
N LYS A 107 -2.08 15.92 -17.25
CA LYS A 107 -1.65 17.32 -17.07
C LYS A 107 -0.54 17.75 -18.02
N SER A 108 0.09 16.81 -18.71
CA SER A 108 1.18 17.10 -19.63
C SER A 108 0.72 18.05 -20.73
N ASN A 109 1.55 19.07 -21.01
CA ASN A 109 1.39 19.95 -22.15
C ASN A 109 2.19 19.47 -23.38
N ASN A 110 2.80 18.28 -23.30
CA ASN A 110 3.58 17.71 -24.40
C ASN A 110 2.63 17.25 -25.53
N PRO A 111 2.78 17.76 -26.76
CA PRO A 111 1.93 17.40 -27.89
C PRO A 111 1.89 15.89 -28.18
N ILE A 112 2.99 15.17 -27.95
CA ILE A 112 3.07 13.71 -28.14
C ILE A 112 2.15 13.00 -27.15
N ILE A 113 2.17 13.40 -25.88
CA ILE A 113 1.31 12.82 -24.84
C ILE A 113 -0.15 13.15 -25.11
N ILE A 114 -0.46 14.40 -25.47
CA ILE A 114 -1.82 14.81 -25.82
C ILE A 114 -2.35 13.98 -27.00
N ALA A 115 -1.53 13.73 -28.03
CA ALA A 115 -1.91 12.90 -29.17
C ALA A 115 -2.10 11.42 -28.77
N LEU A 116 -1.21 10.87 -27.94
CA LEU A 116 -1.31 9.52 -27.38
C LEU A 116 -2.65 9.33 -26.64
N LEU A 117 -3.00 10.24 -25.73
CA LEU A 117 -4.21 10.14 -24.91
C LEU A 117 -5.51 10.29 -25.70
N LYS A 118 -5.47 10.88 -26.90
CA LYS A 118 -6.62 10.88 -27.83
C LYS A 118 -6.79 9.55 -28.55
N ARG A 119 -5.71 8.80 -28.74
CA ARG A 119 -5.68 7.53 -29.48
C ARG A 119 -5.89 6.31 -28.58
N VAL A 120 -5.36 6.37 -27.36
CA VAL A 120 -5.29 5.23 -26.44
C VAL A 120 -6.04 5.55 -25.16
N ASN A 121 -6.91 4.64 -24.72
CA ASN A 121 -7.51 4.74 -23.40
C ASN A 121 -6.42 4.54 -22.32
N ILE A 122 -6.14 5.60 -21.56
CA ILE A 122 -5.12 5.61 -20.50
C ILE A 122 -5.32 4.49 -19.46
N ASP A 123 -6.56 4.09 -19.22
CA ASP A 123 -6.87 3.00 -18.29
C ASP A 123 -6.45 1.62 -18.81
N GLN A 124 -6.38 1.45 -20.13
CA GLN A 124 -5.88 0.24 -20.80
C GLN A 124 -4.36 0.30 -21.01
N LEU A 125 -3.79 1.51 -21.09
CA LEU A 125 -2.36 1.73 -21.23
C LEU A 125 -1.58 1.32 -19.97
N ILE A 126 -2.16 1.59 -18.80
CA ILE A 126 -1.50 1.36 -17.50
C ILE A 126 -1.97 0.04 -16.90
N ARG A 127 -1.00 -0.85 -16.64
CA ARG A 127 -1.21 -2.17 -16.04
C ARG A 127 -0.55 -2.24 -14.69
N ASN A 128 -1.33 -2.68 -13.72
CA ASN A 128 -0.90 -2.89 -12.36
C ASN A 128 -0.56 -4.37 -12.15
N ILE A 129 0.66 -4.65 -11.71
CA ILE A 129 1.17 -6.00 -11.48
C ILE A 129 1.70 -6.09 -10.05
N VAL A 130 1.28 -7.12 -9.32
CA VAL A 130 1.93 -7.52 -8.08
C VAL A 130 2.79 -8.74 -8.36
N VAL A 131 4.10 -8.62 -8.13
CA VAL A 131 5.03 -9.73 -8.24
C VAL A 131 5.34 -10.28 -6.87
N PHE A 132 5.00 -11.55 -6.65
CA PHE A 132 5.38 -12.26 -5.44
C PHE A 132 6.70 -13.00 -5.67
N VAL A 133 7.63 -12.82 -4.73
CA VAL A 133 8.91 -13.52 -4.69
C VAL A 133 8.95 -14.34 -3.41
N SER A 134 9.20 -15.65 -3.53
CA SER A 134 9.40 -16.49 -2.35
C SER A 134 10.78 -16.23 -1.74
N ARG A 135 10.82 -16.13 -0.41
CA ARG A 135 12.07 -15.93 0.35
C ARG A 135 12.94 -17.18 0.41
N THR A 136 12.35 -18.35 0.18
CA THR A 136 12.97 -19.65 0.48
C THR A 136 13.00 -20.59 -0.71
N GLU A 137 12.09 -20.41 -1.66
CA GLU A 137 11.90 -21.33 -2.78
C GLU A 137 12.03 -20.56 -4.10
N LYS A 138 12.59 -21.20 -5.12
CA LYS A 138 12.69 -20.62 -6.46
C LYS A 138 11.35 -20.69 -7.19
N ASP A 139 10.70 -21.86 -7.08
CA ASP A 139 9.41 -22.17 -7.69
C ASP A 139 8.40 -22.42 -6.58
N PHE A 140 7.22 -21.80 -6.69
CA PHE A 140 6.13 -21.94 -5.75
C PHE A 140 4.80 -21.69 -6.47
N ILE A 141 3.68 -22.00 -5.84
CA ILE A 141 2.35 -21.79 -6.42
C ILE A 141 1.67 -20.62 -5.72
N LEU A 142 1.19 -19.67 -6.51
CA LEU A 142 0.28 -18.61 -6.04
C LEU A 142 -1.15 -19.11 -6.08
N GLU A 143 -1.81 -19.09 -4.94
CA GLU A 143 -3.22 -19.46 -4.80
C GLU A 143 -4.09 -18.23 -4.56
N LYS A 144 -5.35 -18.31 -5.00
CA LYS A 144 -6.41 -17.32 -4.74
C LYS A 144 -6.13 -15.92 -5.29
N THR A 145 -5.66 -15.85 -6.53
CA THR A 145 -5.30 -14.60 -7.21
C THR A 145 -6.50 -13.92 -7.90
N GLU A 146 -7.65 -14.58 -7.99
CA GLU A 146 -8.80 -14.15 -8.80
C GLU A 146 -9.39 -12.82 -8.31
N ARG A 147 -9.26 -12.52 -7.01
CA ARG A 147 -9.77 -11.27 -6.44
C ARG A 147 -9.00 -10.06 -6.96
N TYR A 148 -7.68 -10.18 -7.17
CA TYR A 148 -6.86 -9.12 -7.78
C TYR A 148 -7.28 -8.85 -9.22
N GLN A 149 -7.52 -9.91 -9.98
CA GLN A 149 -7.91 -9.80 -11.39
C GLN A 149 -9.23 -9.05 -11.57
N LYS A 150 -10.19 -9.25 -10.65
CA LYS A 150 -11.49 -8.53 -10.67
C LYS A 150 -11.37 -7.02 -10.52
N VAL A 151 -10.29 -6.53 -9.91
CA VAL A 151 -10.00 -5.09 -9.76
C VAL A 151 -8.92 -4.61 -10.73
N GLY A 152 -8.61 -5.40 -11.77
CA GLY A 152 -7.66 -5.04 -12.81
C GLY A 152 -6.20 -5.15 -12.40
N ILE A 153 -5.89 -5.84 -11.31
CA ILE A 153 -4.53 -6.11 -10.85
C ILE A 153 -4.11 -7.51 -11.30
N GLU A 154 -2.98 -7.59 -11.98
CA GLU A 154 -2.38 -8.86 -12.36
C GLU A 154 -1.45 -9.34 -11.26
N VAL A 155 -1.46 -10.64 -11.03
CA VAL A 155 -0.61 -11.27 -10.02
C VAL A 155 0.34 -12.21 -10.75
N ALA A 156 1.62 -12.07 -10.45
CA ALA A 156 2.68 -12.70 -11.22
C ALA A 156 3.82 -13.19 -10.32
N GLN A 157 4.63 -14.08 -10.87
CA GLN A 157 5.94 -14.47 -10.37
C GLN A 157 7.03 -13.97 -11.34
N LEU A 158 8.30 -14.08 -10.94
CA LEU A 158 9.43 -13.65 -11.78
C LEU A 158 9.44 -14.32 -13.17
N ALA A 159 8.96 -15.55 -13.28
CA ALA A 159 8.91 -16.28 -14.54
C ALA A 159 7.93 -15.67 -15.55
N ASP A 160 6.86 -15.02 -15.07
CA ASP A 160 5.76 -14.53 -15.91
C ASP A 160 6.05 -13.16 -16.55
N LEU A 161 7.04 -12.42 -16.03
CA LEU A 161 7.33 -11.04 -16.43
C LEU A 161 7.57 -10.88 -17.93
N GLN A 162 8.23 -11.85 -18.57
CA GLN A 162 8.47 -11.80 -20.01
C GLN A 162 7.17 -11.82 -20.82
N SER A 163 6.25 -12.74 -20.49
CA SER A 163 4.96 -12.83 -21.19
C SER A 163 4.09 -11.60 -20.96
N LEU A 164 4.18 -10.99 -19.77
CA LEU A 164 3.38 -9.81 -19.42
C LEU A 164 3.74 -8.60 -20.28
N PHE A 165 5.02 -8.39 -20.57
CA PHE A 165 5.48 -7.24 -21.38
C PHE A 165 5.33 -7.42 -22.89
N VAL A 166 5.03 -8.63 -23.37
CA VAL A 166 4.81 -8.87 -24.81
C VAL A 166 3.32 -8.77 -25.17
N GLN A 167 2.43 -9.09 -24.24
CA GLN A 167 0.98 -9.08 -24.48
C GLN A 167 0.41 -7.68 -24.29
N ALA A 168 0.11 -6.96 -25.38
CA ALA A 168 -0.74 -5.77 -25.28
C ALA A 168 -2.18 -6.19 -24.92
N LYS A 169 -2.82 -5.49 -23.96
CA LYS A 169 -4.23 -5.77 -23.59
C LYS A 169 -5.24 -5.33 -24.66
N ALA A 170 -4.81 -4.52 -25.63
CA ALA A 170 -5.62 -4.06 -26.75
C ALA A 170 -4.77 -3.91 -28.01
N ASN A 171 -5.40 -3.73 -29.17
CA ASN A 171 -4.75 -3.56 -30.49
C ASN A 171 -4.06 -2.19 -30.64
N PHE A 172 -3.28 -1.75 -29.64
CA PHE A 172 -2.45 -0.56 -29.76
C PHE A 172 -1.02 -0.87 -29.31
N GLY A 173 -0.07 -0.15 -29.92
CA GLY A 173 1.32 -0.07 -29.50
C GLY A 173 1.72 1.38 -29.23
N LEU A 174 2.65 1.56 -28.30
CA LEU A 174 3.40 2.79 -28.10
C LEU A 174 4.55 2.85 -29.10
N TYR A 175 4.73 4.02 -29.71
CA TYR A 175 5.89 4.34 -30.52
C TYR A 175 7.07 4.77 -29.62
N ASP A 176 8.30 4.67 -30.12
CA ASP A 176 9.50 5.03 -29.36
C ASP A 176 9.45 6.48 -28.85
N GLU A 177 8.94 7.41 -29.68
CA GLU A 177 8.75 8.82 -29.30
C GLU A 177 7.74 8.99 -28.16
N GLU A 178 6.68 8.18 -28.12
CA GLU A 178 5.70 8.18 -27.03
C GLU A 178 6.30 7.60 -25.76
N ILE A 179 7.11 6.53 -25.86
CA ILE A 179 7.83 5.95 -24.73
C ILE A 179 8.77 6.99 -24.10
N SER A 180 9.58 7.66 -24.91
CA SER A 180 10.48 8.72 -24.43
C SER A 180 9.73 9.92 -23.86
N ALA A 181 8.60 10.31 -24.46
CA ALA A 181 7.78 11.39 -23.92
C ALA A 181 7.19 11.02 -22.55
N ILE A 182 6.71 9.79 -22.37
CA ILE A 182 6.19 9.29 -21.08
C ILE A 182 7.31 9.29 -20.03
N GLU A 183 8.49 8.76 -20.38
CA GLU A 183 9.65 8.77 -19.48
C GLU A 183 9.97 10.19 -19.00
N ASN A 184 10.06 11.14 -19.93
CA ASN A 184 10.39 12.53 -19.62
C ASN A 184 9.36 13.17 -18.68
N GLU A 185 8.06 13.00 -18.93
CA GLU A 185 7.00 13.56 -18.08
C GLU A 185 7.00 12.97 -16.68
N LEU A 186 7.23 11.66 -16.56
CA LEU A 186 7.25 10.98 -15.28
C LEU A 186 8.53 11.25 -14.49
N THR A 187 9.59 11.72 -15.13
CA THR A 187 10.89 12.02 -14.51
C THR A 187 11.24 13.52 -14.44
N ASP A 188 10.36 14.41 -14.91
CA ASP A 188 10.54 15.86 -14.76
C ASP A 188 10.32 16.30 -13.30
N TYR A 189 11.38 16.16 -12.52
CA TYR A 189 11.37 16.53 -11.11
C TYR A 189 11.10 18.01 -10.87
N ASN A 190 11.34 18.92 -11.82
CA ASN A 190 11.11 20.36 -11.61
C ASN A 190 9.62 20.69 -11.65
N VAL A 191 8.90 20.13 -12.63
CA VAL A 191 7.45 20.27 -12.72
C VAL A 191 6.78 19.53 -11.56
N LEU A 192 7.23 18.31 -11.27
CA LEU A 192 6.71 17.52 -10.15
C LEU A 192 7.06 18.13 -8.78
N SER A 193 8.21 18.80 -8.62
CA SER A 193 8.59 19.48 -7.37
C SER A 193 7.77 20.74 -7.13
N ASN A 194 7.44 21.48 -8.21
CA ASN A 194 6.59 22.66 -8.14
C ASN A 194 5.15 22.29 -7.75
N GLU A 195 4.66 21.12 -8.17
CA GLU A 195 3.39 20.56 -7.69
C GLU A 195 3.48 19.94 -6.27
N LYS A 196 4.69 19.54 -5.84
CA LYS A 196 5.01 19.10 -4.46
C LYS A 196 5.29 20.23 -3.46
N VAL A 197 5.17 21.51 -3.84
CA VAL A 197 5.17 22.60 -2.86
C VAL A 197 3.84 22.50 -2.09
N TYR A 198 3.76 21.78 -0.97
CA TYR A 198 4.48 22.01 0.27
C TYR A 198 5.14 20.78 0.94
N SER A 199 6.26 21.09 1.63
CA SER A 199 7.04 20.34 2.63
C SER A 199 8.14 19.41 2.11
N THR A 200 9.25 20.04 1.71
CA THR A 200 10.61 19.52 1.84
C THR A 200 10.84 18.90 3.22
N ASN A 201 10.73 17.57 3.32
CA ASN A 201 11.12 16.75 4.48
C ASN A 201 12.18 15.71 4.11
N VAL A 202 13.03 15.99 3.11
CA VAL A 202 14.26 15.24 2.88
C VAL A 202 15.35 16.25 2.51
N LEU A 203 16.17 16.61 3.49
CA LEU A 203 17.46 17.25 3.24
C LEU A 203 18.46 16.12 2.96
N LEU A 204 19.00 16.11 1.73
CA LEU A 204 20.26 15.43 1.44
C LEU A 204 21.40 16.40 1.77
N PHE A 205 22.38 15.89 2.51
CA PHE A 205 23.46 16.67 3.11
C PHE A 205 24.51 17.08 2.07
N ASP A 206 24.97 18.34 2.14
CA ASP A 206 26.29 18.75 1.67
C ASP A 206 26.92 19.65 2.75
N ASP A 207 28.04 19.19 3.32
CA ASP A 207 28.65 19.73 4.55
C ASP A 207 29.52 20.98 4.31
N SER A 208 29.57 21.52 3.08
CA SER A 208 30.63 22.48 2.76
C SER A 208 30.40 23.92 3.23
N HIS A 209 29.19 24.44 3.47
CA HIS A 209 29.01 25.84 3.92
C HIS A 209 27.69 26.09 4.69
N LEU A 210 27.72 26.04 6.03
CA LEU A 210 26.55 26.39 6.86
C LEU A 210 26.63 27.84 7.38
N SER A 211 25.87 28.73 6.75
CA SER A 211 25.67 30.09 7.24
C SER A 211 24.74 30.12 8.46
N GLN A 212 24.82 31.15 9.30
CA GLN A 212 23.98 31.30 10.50
C GLN A 212 22.47 31.29 10.18
N GLN A 213 22.09 31.76 8.98
CA GLN A 213 20.72 31.72 8.50
C GLN A 213 20.26 30.28 8.20
N ALA A 214 21.12 29.48 7.55
CA ALA A 214 20.86 28.06 7.30
C ALA A 214 20.72 27.27 8.62
N ILE A 215 21.53 27.60 9.64
CA ILE A 215 21.43 26.99 10.97
C ILE A 215 20.11 27.35 11.65
N ASN A 216 19.64 28.59 11.54
CA ASN A 216 18.37 29.02 12.14
C ASN A 216 17.16 28.38 11.43
N GLU A 217 17.21 28.24 10.11
CA GLU A 217 16.21 27.48 9.36
C GLU A 217 16.22 26.00 9.76
N GLN A 218 17.40 25.38 9.90
CA GLN A 218 17.53 24.00 10.39
C GLN A 218 16.90 23.80 11.77
N LEU A 219 17.16 24.70 12.71
CA LEU A 219 16.57 24.65 14.06
C LEU A 219 15.06 24.86 14.02
N TYR A 220 14.55 25.70 13.12
CA TYR A 220 13.12 25.87 12.91
C TYR A 220 12.48 24.58 12.40
N HIS A 221 13.07 23.93 11.39
CA HIS A 221 12.56 22.68 10.83
C HIS A 221 12.61 21.51 11.82
N ALA A 222 13.72 21.37 12.57
CA ALA A 222 13.83 20.38 13.64
C ALA A 222 12.73 20.55 14.70
N ASN A 223 12.41 21.78 15.06
CA ASN A 223 11.33 22.08 16.00
C ASN A 223 9.94 21.73 15.44
N GLN A 224 9.71 21.83 14.13
CA GLN A 224 8.44 21.40 13.52
C GLN A 224 8.31 19.87 13.49
N VAL A 225 9.39 19.14 13.20
CA VAL A 225 9.43 17.68 13.28
C VAL A 225 9.13 17.21 14.71
N ILE A 226 9.72 17.83 15.73
CA ILE A 226 9.45 17.53 17.14
C ILE A 226 7.97 17.80 17.50
N LYS A 227 7.40 18.91 17.03
CA LYS A 227 5.96 19.19 17.22
C LYS A 227 5.07 18.16 16.55
N HIS A 228 5.44 17.68 15.37
CA HIS A 228 4.71 16.67 14.64
C HIS A 228 4.77 15.30 15.34
N ILE A 229 5.94 14.88 15.83
CA ILE A 229 6.11 13.68 16.65
C ILE A 229 5.24 13.76 17.92
N ASN A 230 5.21 14.93 18.57
CA ASN A 230 4.37 15.15 19.75
C ASN A 230 2.86 15.09 19.41
N HIS A 231 2.46 15.54 18.23
CA HIS A 231 1.08 15.42 17.77
C HIS A 231 0.70 13.95 17.49
N ILE A 232 1.57 13.19 16.81
CA ILE A 232 1.39 11.76 16.57
C ILE A 232 1.27 11.00 17.90
N ASN A 233 2.13 11.29 18.88
CA ASN A 233 2.07 10.66 20.20
C ASN A 233 0.73 10.95 20.90
N LYS A 234 0.19 12.17 20.80
CA LYS A 234 -1.14 12.51 21.36
C LYS A 234 -2.27 11.75 20.66
N LEU A 235 -2.20 11.57 19.35
CA LEU A 235 -3.19 10.79 18.59
C LEU A 235 -3.13 9.31 18.99
N LEU A 236 -1.92 8.77 19.17
CA LEU A 236 -1.70 7.39 19.61
C LEU A 236 -2.26 7.16 21.03
N ASP A 237 -2.04 8.09 21.96
CA ASP A 237 -2.58 8.03 23.32
C ASP A 237 -4.11 8.09 23.34
N LYS A 238 -4.71 8.92 22.48
CA LYS A 238 -6.18 8.99 22.32
C LYS A 238 -6.72 7.65 21.82
N TYR A 239 -6.10 7.08 20.79
CA TYR A 239 -6.49 5.78 20.23
C TYR A 239 -6.38 4.65 21.26
N LEU A 240 -5.28 4.59 22.01
CA LEU A 240 -5.08 3.59 23.07
C LEU A 240 -6.11 3.73 24.21
N THR A 241 -6.51 4.97 24.53
CA THR A 241 -7.55 5.24 25.54
C THR A 241 -8.93 4.76 25.07
N GLU A 242 -9.28 5.00 23.81
CA GLU A 242 -10.53 4.52 23.20
C GLU A 242 -10.56 2.98 23.10
N ALA A 243 -9.44 2.36 22.70
CA ALA A 243 -9.31 0.90 22.66
C ALA A 243 -9.51 0.26 24.04
N ARG A 244 -8.99 0.87 25.12
CA ARG A 244 -9.22 0.42 26.50
C ARG A 244 -10.69 0.56 26.94
N LYS A 245 -11.40 1.61 26.50
CA LYS A 245 -12.84 1.77 26.74
C LYS A 245 -13.65 0.67 26.04
N TRP A 246 -13.36 0.40 24.77
CA TRP A 246 -13.97 -0.68 24.00
C TRP A 246 -13.74 -2.05 24.64
N GLN A 247 -12.53 -2.32 25.15
CA GLN A 247 -12.23 -3.57 25.86
C GLN A 247 -13.09 -3.75 27.13
N LYS A 248 -13.33 -2.68 27.90
CA LYS A 248 -14.19 -2.72 29.09
C LYS A 248 -15.66 -2.97 28.72
N GLN A 249 -16.16 -2.27 27.69
CA GLN A 249 -17.52 -2.47 27.18
C GLN A 249 -17.72 -3.90 26.66
N TYR A 250 -16.75 -4.44 25.93
CA TYR A 250 -16.79 -5.81 25.43
C TYR A 250 -16.78 -6.86 26.57
N LYS A 251 -16.01 -6.62 27.64
CA LYS A 251 -16.06 -7.47 28.86
C LYS A 251 -17.43 -7.43 29.53
N HIS A 252 -18.05 -6.25 29.63
CA HIS A 252 -19.42 -6.09 30.15
C HIS A 252 -20.44 -6.84 29.28
N TYR A 253 -20.37 -6.69 27.96
CA TYR A 253 -21.20 -7.44 27.02
C TYR A 253 -21.06 -8.96 27.20
N ARG A 254 -19.83 -9.47 27.35
CA ARG A 254 -19.56 -10.90 27.57
C ARG A 254 -20.15 -11.40 28.89
N TYR A 255 -20.09 -10.59 29.95
CA TYR A 255 -20.72 -10.90 31.24
C TYR A 255 -22.25 -11.02 31.09
N TRP A 256 -22.90 -10.01 30.51
CA TRP A 256 -24.34 -10.01 30.30
C TRP A 256 -24.80 -11.16 29.40
N ARG A 257 -24.07 -11.44 28.31
CA ARG A 257 -24.35 -12.60 27.45
C ARG A 257 -24.28 -13.92 28.21
N LYS A 258 -23.29 -14.10 29.10
CA LYS A 258 -23.17 -15.30 29.95
C LYS A 258 -24.31 -15.39 30.97
N PHE A 259 -24.67 -14.26 31.60
CA PHE A 259 -25.82 -14.17 32.50
C PHE A 259 -27.13 -14.55 31.79
N TYR A 260 -27.42 -13.97 30.62
CA TYR A 260 -28.61 -14.32 29.84
C TYR A 260 -28.63 -15.78 29.39
N GLN A 261 -27.48 -16.37 29.05
CA GLN A 261 -27.39 -17.80 28.75
C GLN A 261 -27.70 -18.67 29.97
N GLN A 262 -27.26 -18.26 31.17
CA GLN A 262 -27.58 -18.96 32.43
C GLN A 262 -29.06 -18.82 32.80
N VAL A 263 -29.64 -17.63 32.64
CA VAL A 263 -31.08 -17.38 32.87
C VAL A 263 -31.96 -18.13 31.86
N ARG A 264 -31.53 -18.25 30.60
CA ARG A 264 -32.25 -19.01 29.57
C ARG A 264 -32.26 -20.52 29.83
N HIS A 265 -31.33 -21.03 30.63
CA HIS A 265 -31.36 -22.42 31.13
C HIS A 265 -32.19 -22.58 32.42
N PHE A 266 -32.63 -21.47 33.02
CA PHE A 266 -33.42 -21.41 34.26
C PHE A 266 -34.93 -21.45 34.02
N THR A 267 -35.40 -21.56 32.77
CA THR A 267 -36.83 -21.66 32.38
C THR A 267 -37.49 -23.01 32.75
N ASN A 268 -37.08 -23.60 33.87
CA ASN A 268 -37.83 -24.66 34.55
C ASN A 268 -37.96 -24.26 36.03
N THR A 269 -38.62 -23.11 36.23
CA THR A 269 -38.69 -22.34 37.48
C THR A 269 -39.29 -23.12 38.64
N ASP A 270 -40.19 -24.07 38.38
CA ASP A 270 -40.89 -24.80 39.45
C ASP A 270 -39.96 -25.70 40.27
N ARG A 271 -38.90 -26.25 39.64
CA ARG A 271 -37.95 -27.16 40.30
C ARG A 271 -36.93 -26.46 41.20
N TYR A 272 -36.72 -25.16 41.03
CA TYR A 272 -35.74 -24.39 41.82
C TYR A 272 -36.32 -23.94 43.16
N TYR A 273 -37.58 -23.50 43.19
CA TYR A 273 -38.22 -23.04 44.43
C TYR A 273 -38.52 -24.18 45.41
N GLU A 274 -38.94 -25.35 44.93
CA GLU A 274 -39.11 -26.55 45.76
C GLU A 274 -37.81 -27.00 46.42
N LYS A 275 -36.68 -26.90 45.71
CA LYS A 275 -35.39 -27.39 46.19
C LYS A 275 -34.71 -26.45 47.18
N HIS A 276 -35.12 -25.18 47.24
CA HIS A 276 -34.44 -24.15 48.02
C HIS A 276 -35.31 -23.47 49.10
N CYS A 277 -36.58 -23.87 49.29
CA CYS A 277 -37.48 -23.36 50.33
C CYS A 277 -37.54 -21.82 50.42
N ILE A 278 -37.39 -21.11 49.29
CA ILE A 278 -37.42 -19.65 49.25
C ILE A 278 -38.89 -19.21 49.08
N LYS A 279 -39.40 -18.44 50.04
CA LYS A 279 -40.74 -17.82 49.95
C LYS A 279 -40.82 -16.95 48.69
N LYS A 280 -41.92 -17.10 47.96
CA LYS A 280 -42.17 -16.56 46.62
C LYS A 280 -42.32 -15.03 46.59
N ASP A 281 -42.35 -14.38 47.76
CA ASP A 281 -42.84 -13.00 47.93
C ASP A 281 -41.84 -11.89 47.55
N ILE A 282 -40.64 -12.23 47.05
CA ILE A 282 -39.64 -11.20 46.68
C ILE A 282 -39.96 -10.50 45.35
N PHE A 283 -40.90 -11.03 44.55
CA PHE A 283 -41.25 -10.45 43.25
C PHE A 283 -42.55 -9.64 43.21
N ASP A 284 -43.25 -9.45 44.33
CA ASP A 284 -44.47 -8.61 44.38
C ASP A 284 -44.18 -7.11 44.65
N GLU A 285 -42.91 -6.69 44.71
CA GLU A 285 -42.51 -5.27 44.88
C GLU A 285 -41.75 -4.65 43.68
N ILE A 286 -41.78 -5.27 42.49
CA ILE A 286 -41.26 -4.68 41.23
C ILE A 286 -42.36 -4.68 40.17
#